data_AF-A0A218XME5-F1
#
_entry.id   AF-A0A218XME5-F1
#
_cell.length_a   1.000
_cell.length_b   1.000
_cell.length_c   1.000
_cell.angle_alpha   90.00
_cell.angle_beta   90.00
_cell.angle_gamma   90.00
#
_symmetry.space_group_name_H-M   'P 1'
#
loop_
_entity.id
_entity.type
_entity.pdbx_description
1 polymer ?
#
loop_
_entity_poly.entity_id
_entity_poly.type
_entity_poly.pdbx_seq_one_letter_code
_entity_poly.pdbx_strand_id
1 'polypeptide(L)'
;MWAIVDGVKEKVGNFRVEPPGLFRGPREHPKMGKLKRRIRPSDITINIGKGVPVPECPIPGEKWKEVRHDNTVTWLAFWNDPINQREFKYVFLAASSSLKGQSDKEKYEKARMLKDHIHKIRTAYTKNFTSKDASKRQIAVATYLIDKLALRAGNEKVQCLGMLVLVIFTSIAPQKCGS
;
A
#
# COMPACT_ATOMS: atom_id res chain seq x y z
N MET A 1 17.92 -2.40 14.84
CA MET A 1 18.48 -1.93 13.56
C MET A 1 18.08 -0.47 13.37
N TRP A 2 19.01 0.37 12.93
CA TRP A 2 18.83 1.81 12.79
C TRP A 2 19.31 2.26 11.41
N ALA A 3 18.74 3.35 10.90
CA ALA A 3 19.17 4.04 9.70
C ALA A 3 19.33 5.54 10.01
N ILE A 4 20.18 6.23 9.25
CA ILE A 4 20.29 7.70 9.34
C ILE A 4 19.47 8.28 8.20
N VAL A 5 18.49 9.11 8.54
CA VAL A 5 17.61 9.80 7.59
C VAL A 5 17.69 11.28 7.94
N ASP A 6 18.15 12.09 7.00
CA ASP A 6 18.32 13.55 7.17
C ASP A 6 19.11 13.92 8.46
N GLY A 7 20.15 13.14 8.76
CA GLY A 7 20.99 13.33 9.95
C GLY A 7 20.40 12.78 11.26
N VAL A 8 19.15 12.31 11.25
CA VAL A 8 18.46 11.74 12.41
C VAL A 8 18.57 10.21 12.41
N LYS A 9 18.90 9.64 13.56
CA LYS A 9 18.95 8.19 13.75
C LYS A 9 17.54 7.63 13.97
N GLU A 10 17.04 6.95 12.96
CA GLU A 10 15.68 6.41 12.91
C GLU A 10 15.66 4.88 13.04
N LYS A 11 14.67 4.35 13.75
CA LYS A 11 14.52 2.90 13.94
C LYS A 11 14.00 2.28 12.65
N VAL A 12 14.64 1.21 12.18
CA VAL A 12 14.15 0.45 11.01
C VAL A 12 13.07 -0.53 11.46
N GLY A 13 11.99 -0.64 10.67
CA GLY A 13 10.87 -1.54 10.90
C GLY A 13 11.20 -2.99 10.56
N ASN A 14 10.50 -3.57 9.59
CA ASN A 14 10.60 -4.96 9.16
C ASN A 14 11.91 -5.26 8.38
N PHE A 15 13.07 -5.15 9.03
CA PHE A 15 14.38 -5.39 8.42
C PHE A 15 14.73 -6.87 8.24
N ARG A 16 13.98 -7.78 8.88
CA ARG A 16 14.20 -9.23 8.72
C ARG A 16 13.47 -9.72 7.48
N VAL A 17 14.25 -10.25 6.55
CA VAL A 17 13.71 -10.96 5.38
C VAL A 17 12.96 -12.20 5.87
N GLU A 18 11.77 -12.42 5.33
CA GLU A 18 10.92 -13.54 5.72
C GLU A 18 11.62 -14.88 5.41
N PRO A 19 11.64 -15.84 6.35
CA PRO A 19 12.27 -17.14 6.11
C PRO A 19 11.51 -17.93 5.03
N PRO A 20 12.19 -18.88 4.36
CA PRO A 20 11.51 -19.80 3.46
C PRO A 20 10.49 -20.66 4.21
N GLY A 21 9.42 -21.05 3.54
CA GLY A 21 8.35 -21.84 4.14
C GLY A 21 7.21 -22.11 3.17
N LEU A 22 6.10 -22.67 3.66
CA LEU A 22 4.89 -22.83 2.84
C LEU A 22 4.03 -21.56 2.94
N PHE A 23 3.50 -21.12 1.80
CA PHE A 23 2.62 -19.96 1.74
C PHE A 23 1.30 -20.25 2.44
N ARG A 24 0.99 -19.45 3.47
CA ARG A 24 -0.26 -19.51 4.22
C ARG A 24 -1.07 -18.25 3.89
N GLY A 25 -1.81 -18.31 2.78
CA GLY A 25 -2.72 -17.24 2.38
C GLY A 25 -3.97 -17.21 3.27
N PRO A 26 -4.67 -16.06 3.39
CA PRO A 26 -5.94 -16.00 4.10
C PRO A 26 -7.02 -16.82 3.38
N ARG A 27 -7.87 -17.52 4.14
CA ARG A 27 -8.99 -18.36 3.62
C ARG A 27 -8.50 -19.39 2.58
N GLU A 28 -9.37 -19.76 1.64
CA GLU A 28 -9.06 -20.65 0.51
C GLU A 28 -8.26 -19.92 -0.58
N HIS A 29 -7.03 -19.51 -0.26
CA HIS A 29 -6.17 -18.88 -1.25
C HIS A 29 -5.70 -19.94 -2.27
N PRO A 30 -5.83 -19.73 -3.60
CA PRO A 30 -5.44 -20.71 -4.65
C PRO A 30 -3.95 -21.08 -4.69
N LYS A 31 -3.13 -20.44 -3.86
CA LYS A 31 -1.67 -20.63 -3.78
C LYS A 31 -1.24 -21.13 -2.41
N MET A 32 -2.19 -21.42 -1.52
CA MET A 32 -1.90 -22.00 -0.21
C MET A 32 -1.09 -23.29 -0.37
N GLY A 33 -0.09 -23.46 0.47
CA GLY A 33 0.83 -24.61 0.40
C GLY A 33 1.93 -24.48 -0.66
N LYS A 34 1.95 -23.45 -1.51
CA LYS A 34 3.09 -23.23 -2.42
C LYS A 34 4.37 -22.92 -1.65
N LEU A 35 5.50 -23.44 -2.12
CA LEU A 35 6.80 -23.17 -1.52
C LEU A 35 7.21 -21.71 -1.73
N LYS A 36 7.41 -21.01 -0.63
CA LYS A 36 8.06 -19.70 -0.58
C LYS A 36 9.56 -19.92 -0.47
N ARG A 37 10.27 -19.77 -1.60
CA ARG A 37 11.73 -19.91 -1.63
C ARG A 37 12.42 -18.85 -0.77
N ARG A 38 13.66 -19.14 -0.40
CA ARG A 38 14.55 -18.19 0.28
C ARG A 38 14.86 -17.01 -0.67
N ILE A 39 14.78 -15.80 -0.12
CA ILE A 39 15.23 -14.58 -0.78
C ILE A 39 16.74 -14.48 -0.64
N ARG A 40 17.42 -14.19 -1.74
CA ARG A 40 18.87 -13.97 -1.80
C ARG A 40 19.19 -12.47 -1.92
N PRO A 41 20.40 -12.02 -1.57
CA PRO A 41 20.89 -10.68 -1.89
C PRO A 41 20.63 -10.23 -3.33
N SER A 42 20.76 -11.15 -4.30
CA SER A 42 20.49 -10.90 -5.72
C SER A 42 19.00 -10.68 -6.07
N ASP A 43 18.08 -10.88 -5.13
CA ASP A 43 16.67 -10.52 -5.27
C ASP A 43 16.35 -9.12 -4.68
N ILE A 44 17.25 -8.57 -3.85
CA ILE A 44 17.00 -7.39 -3.03
C ILE A 44 17.56 -6.14 -3.71
N THR A 45 16.69 -5.15 -3.88
CA THR A 45 17.04 -3.79 -4.28
C THR A 45 17.18 -2.90 -3.05
N ILE A 46 18.31 -2.22 -2.91
CA ILE A 46 18.57 -1.27 -1.83
C ILE A 46 18.30 0.15 -2.32
N ASN A 47 17.70 0.99 -1.50
CA ASN A 47 17.61 2.43 -1.73
C ASN A 47 18.34 3.17 -0.62
N ILE A 48 19.28 4.00 -1.01
CA ILE A 48 20.18 4.72 -0.09
C ILE A 48 20.52 6.09 -0.66
N GLY A 49 20.98 7.02 0.18
CA GLY A 49 21.43 8.34 -0.28
C GLY A 49 22.60 8.25 -1.26
N LYS A 50 22.65 9.18 -2.23
CA LYS A 50 23.76 9.27 -3.19
C LYS A 50 25.06 9.63 -2.46
N GLY A 51 26.13 8.90 -2.73
CA GLY A 51 27.45 9.13 -2.10
C GLY A 51 27.58 8.57 -0.68
N VAL A 52 26.55 7.91 -0.16
CA VAL A 52 26.61 7.20 1.13
C VAL A 52 27.17 5.78 0.90
N PRO A 53 28.01 5.25 1.80
CA PRO A 53 28.49 3.88 1.70
C PRO A 53 27.34 2.87 1.60
N VAL A 54 27.36 2.06 0.53
CA VAL A 54 26.37 0.99 0.33
C VAL A 54 26.62 -0.12 1.36
N PRO A 55 25.58 -0.63 2.03
CA PRO A 55 25.74 -1.75 2.97
C PRO A 55 26.38 -2.95 2.28
N GLU A 56 27.36 -3.57 2.92
CA GLU A 56 27.96 -4.79 2.39
C GLU A 56 26.96 -5.94 2.38
N CYS A 57 27.07 -6.81 1.37
CA CYS A 57 26.28 -8.02 1.32
C CYS A 57 26.73 -8.96 2.45
N PRO A 58 25.80 -9.46 3.30
CA PRO A 58 26.17 -10.34 4.41
C PRO A 58 26.62 -11.73 3.96
N ILE A 59 26.41 -12.10 2.68
CA ILE A 59 26.80 -13.40 2.13
C ILE A 59 28.04 -13.21 1.25
N PRO A 60 29.17 -13.85 1.59
CA PRO A 60 30.40 -13.77 0.80
C PRO A 60 30.18 -14.18 -0.66
N GLY A 61 30.70 -13.37 -1.59
CA GLY A 61 30.58 -13.62 -3.03
C GLY A 61 29.24 -13.23 -3.67
N GLU A 62 28.22 -12.90 -2.88
CA GLU A 62 26.95 -12.39 -3.40
C GLU A 62 26.93 -10.85 -3.44
N LYS A 63 26.10 -10.28 -4.34
CA LYS A 63 25.88 -8.84 -4.47
C LYS A 63 24.39 -8.54 -4.42
N TRP A 64 24.05 -7.31 -4.02
CA TRP A 64 22.68 -6.80 -4.14
C TRP A 64 22.23 -6.80 -5.59
N LYS A 65 20.92 -6.99 -5.81
CA LYS A 65 20.32 -6.93 -7.14
C LYS A 65 20.60 -5.59 -7.83
N GLU A 66 20.34 -4.52 -7.09
CA GLU A 66 20.41 -3.15 -7.56
C GLU A 66 20.54 -2.21 -6.36
N VAL A 67 21.24 -1.09 -6.55
CA VAL A 67 21.29 0.02 -5.60
C VAL A 67 20.69 1.24 -6.28
N ARG A 68 19.66 1.81 -5.67
CA ARG A 68 18.95 3.01 -6.12
C ARG A 68 19.18 4.18 -5.17
N HIS A 69 18.95 5.38 -5.70
CA HIS A 69 19.05 6.64 -4.98
C HIS A 69 17.82 7.50 -5.27
N ASP A 70 16.65 7.00 -4.88
CA ASP A 70 15.36 7.64 -5.07
C ASP A 70 14.91 8.31 -3.77
N ASN A 71 14.83 9.64 -3.80
CA ASN A 71 14.41 10.48 -2.67
C ASN A 71 12.89 10.77 -2.66
N THR A 72 12.15 10.26 -3.65
CA THR A 72 10.68 10.40 -3.73
C THR A 72 9.95 9.30 -2.96
N VAL A 73 10.68 8.26 -2.56
CA VAL A 73 10.15 7.08 -1.86
C VAL A 73 10.67 7.00 -0.43
N THR A 74 9.95 6.26 0.41
CA THR A 74 10.27 6.10 1.85
C THR A 74 10.76 4.70 2.23
N TRP A 75 10.85 3.78 1.27
CA TRP A 75 11.38 2.43 1.51
C TRP A 75 12.91 2.42 1.41
N LEU A 76 13.53 1.56 2.24
CA LEU A 76 14.98 1.40 2.31
C LEU A 76 15.48 0.22 1.47
N ALA A 77 14.65 -0.81 1.33
CA ALA A 77 14.91 -1.96 0.50
C ALA A 77 13.60 -2.58 0.04
N PHE A 78 13.61 -3.28 -1.08
CA PHE A 78 12.49 -4.12 -1.50
C PHE A 78 12.93 -5.36 -2.27
N TRP A 79 12.04 -6.32 -2.36
CA TRP A 79 12.16 -7.50 -3.23
C TRP A 79 10.76 -7.96 -3.69
N ASN A 80 10.71 -8.75 -4.75
CA ASN A 80 9.47 -9.34 -5.25
C ASN A 80 9.04 -10.53 -4.38
N ASP A 81 7.75 -10.69 -4.13
CA ASP A 81 7.26 -11.87 -3.42
C ASP A 81 7.43 -13.13 -4.29
N PRO A 82 8.04 -14.22 -3.78
CA PRO A 82 8.26 -15.44 -4.56
C PRO A 82 6.99 -16.12 -5.06
N ILE A 83 5.86 -15.93 -4.38
CA ILE A 83 4.56 -16.53 -4.71
C ILE A 83 3.79 -15.66 -5.68
N ASN A 84 3.88 -14.33 -5.49
CA ASN A 84 3.21 -13.31 -6.28
C ASN A 84 4.23 -12.29 -6.80
N GLN A 85 4.83 -12.55 -7.97
CA GLN A 85 5.89 -11.69 -8.51
C GLN A 85 5.48 -10.22 -8.76
N ARG A 86 4.18 -9.95 -8.88
CA ARG A 86 3.62 -8.59 -9.01
C ARG A 86 3.52 -7.85 -7.66
N GLU A 87 3.63 -8.56 -6.55
CA GLU A 87 3.64 -7.99 -5.21
C GLU A 87 5.08 -7.76 -4.76
N PHE A 88 5.31 -6.60 -4.15
CA PHE A 88 6.61 -6.21 -3.63
C PHE A 88 6.55 -6.18 -2.10
N LYS A 89 7.63 -6.65 -1.48
CA LYS A 89 7.86 -6.55 -0.04
C LYS A 89 8.87 -5.44 0.19
N TYR A 90 8.52 -4.49 1.04
CA TYR A 90 9.32 -3.31 1.32
C TYR A 90 9.78 -3.32 2.77
N VAL A 91 10.98 -2.79 3.00
CA VAL A 91 11.50 -2.44 4.33
C VAL A 91 11.29 -0.96 4.53
N PHE A 92 10.53 -0.60 5.56
CA PHE A 92 10.28 0.79 5.94
C PHE A 92 10.94 1.13 7.28
N LEU A 93 11.00 2.43 7.58
CA LEU A 93 11.21 2.90 8.95
C LEU A 93 10.08 2.41 9.88
N ALA A 94 10.39 2.31 11.17
CA ALA A 94 9.43 1.93 12.19
C ALA A 94 8.31 2.97 12.31
N ALA A 95 7.16 2.55 12.83
CA ALA A 95 6.01 3.44 13.04
C ALA A 95 6.32 4.62 13.98
N SER A 96 7.31 4.46 14.88
CA SER A 96 7.77 5.51 15.78
C SER A 96 8.69 6.55 15.11
N SER A 97 8.98 6.43 13.81
CA SER A 97 9.86 7.36 13.11
C SER A 97 9.16 8.69 12.81
N SER A 98 9.95 9.76 12.72
CA SER A 98 9.46 11.11 12.40
C SER A 98 8.64 11.16 11.12
N LEU A 99 9.12 10.56 10.02
CA LEU A 99 8.42 10.51 8.74
C LEU A 99 7.05 9.82 8.82
N LYS A 100 6.97 8.70 9.56
CA LYS A 100 5.70 7.99 9.77
C LYS A 100 4.77 8.80 10.68
N GLY A 101 5.30 9.42 11.72
CA GLY A 101 4.55 10.29 12.61
C GLY A 101 3.94 11.50 11.89
N GLN A 102 4.71 12.16 11.01
CA GLN A 102 4.22 13.28 10.21
C GLN A 102 3.12 12.84 9.23
N SER A 103 3.32 11.72 8.55
CA SER A 103 2.31 11.12 7.66
C SER A 103 1.01 10.78 8.41
N ASP A 104 1.13 10.24 9.63
CA ASP A 104 -0.02 9.91 10.47
C ASP A 104 -0.73 11.17 10.99
N LYS A 105 0.02 12.20 11.38
CA LYS A 105 -0.55 13.50 11.74
C LYS A 105 -1.36 14.10 10.59
N GLU A 106 -0.82 14.13 9.38
CA GLU A 106 -1.51 14.63 8.19
C GLU A 106 -2.77 13.83 7.86
N LYS A 107 -2.74 12.50 8.06
CA LYS A 107 -3.92 11.63 7.92
C LYS A 107 -5.04 12.06 8.88
N TYR A 108 -4.71 12.34 10.14
CA TYR A 108 -5.71 12.79 11.12
C TYR A 108 -6.18 14.22 10.87
N GLU A 109 -5.31 15.13 10.42
CA GLU A 109 -5.72 16.49 10.06
C GLU A 109 -6.65 16.50 8.85
N LYS A 110 -6.43 15.66 7.84
CA LYS A 110 -7.38 15.47 6.73
C LYS A 110 -8.75 14.97 7.22
N ALA A 111 -8.76 14.04 8.17
CA ALA A 111 -10.01 13.58 8.79
C ALA A 111 -10.70 14.69 9.60
N ARG A 112 -9.93 15.56 10.27
CA ARG A 112 -10.45 16.73 10.97
C ARG A 112 -11.08 17.74 10.01
N MET A 113 -10.42 18.04 8.89
CA MET A 113 -10.98 18.90 7.84
C MET A 113 -12.26 18.33 7.23
N LEU A 114 -12.36 17.00 7.09
CA LEU A 114 -13.56 16.33 6.60
C LEU A 114 -14.77 16.59 7.52
N LYS A 115 -14.56 16.69 8.84
CA LYS A 115 -15.62 17.01 9.81
C LYS A 115 -16.35 18.30 9.44
N ASP A 116 -15.63 19.33 9.02
CA ASP A 116 -16.22 20.64 8.70
C ASP A 116 -16.96 20.62 7.35
N HIS A 117 -16.62 19.69 6.46
CA HIS A 117 -17.21 19.56 5.13
C HIS A 117 -18.30 18.48 5.05
N ILE A 118 -18.49 17.69 6.11
CA ILE A 118 -19.35 16.50 6.07
C ILE A 118 -20.80 16.85 5.75
N HIS A 119 -21.32 17.95 6.27
CA HIS A 119 -22.70 18.38 6.01
C HIS A 119 -22.94 18.66 4.52
N LYS A 120 -22.00 19.36 3.86
CA LYS A 120 -22.09 19.64 2.41
C LYS A 120 -22.06 18.35 1.59
N ILE A 121 -21.20 17.40 1.96
CA ILE A 121 -21.10 16.09 1.31
C ILE A 121 -22.42 15.30 1.46
N ARG A 122 -23.00 15.31 2.66
CA ARG A 122 -24.28 14.64 2.95
C ARG A 122 -25.42 15.22 2.13
N THR A 123 -25.54 16.54 2.07
CA THR A 123 -26.52 17.19 1.20
C THR A 123 -26.30 16.85 -0.28
N ALA A 124 -25.05 16.81 -0.73
CA ALA A 124 -24.72 16.52 -2.12
C ALA A 124 -25.09 15.09 -2.53
N TYR A 125 -24.72 14.05 -1.75
CA TYR A 125 -25.09 12.68 -2.09
C TYR A 125 -26.61 12.48 -1.97
N THR A 126 -27.29 13.08 -0.99
CA THR A 126 -28.75 12.93 -0.82
C THR A 126 -29.50 13.51 -2.01
N LYS A 127 -29.08 14.68 -2.52
CA LYS A 127 -29.63 15.26 -3.74
C LYS A 127 -29.43 14.36 -4.96
N ASN A 128 -28.29 13.67 -5.03
CA ASN A 128 -27.94 12.82 -6.17
C ASN A 128 -28.64 11.46 -6.17
N PHE A 129 -29.36 11.06 -5.12
CA PHE A 129 -30.15 9.82 -5.12
C PHE A 129 -31.23 9.80 -6.21
N THR A 130 -31.80 10.96 -6.56
CA THR A 130 -32.84 11.11 -7.58
C THR A 130 -32.32 11.68 -8.90
N SER A 131 -30.98 11.74 -9.07
CA SER A 131 -30.36 12.21 -10.31
C SER A 131 -30.79 11.36 -11.51
N LYS A 132 -31.03 11.98 -12.67
CA LYS A 132 -31.31 11.26 -13.93
C LYS A 132 -30.10 10.42 -14.40
N ASP A 133 -28.90 10.91 -14.11
CA ASP A 133 -27.63 10.25 -14.38
C ASP A 133 -27.40 9.06 -13.42
N ALA A 134 -27.32 7.85 -13.98
CA ALA A 134 -27.14 6.61 -13.24
C ALA A 134 -25.81 6.54 -12.49
N SER A 135 -24.72 7.07 -13.06
CA SER A 135 -23.40 7.08 -12.44
C SER A 135 -23.39 7.97 -11.20
N LYS A 136 -24.07 9.14 -11.26
CA LYS A 136 -24.23 10.01 -10.09
C LYS A 136 -25.04 9.35 -8.97
N ARG A 137 -26.11 8.62 -9.30
CA ARG A 137 -26.89 7.86 -8.29
C ARG A 137 -26.02 6.78 -7.65
N GLN A 138 -25.27 6.05 -8.46
CA GLN A 138 -24.33 5.03 -8.02
C GLN A 138 -23.30 5.59 -7.03
N ILE A 139 -22.56 6.63 -7.40
CA ILE A 139 -21.59 7.30 -6.50
C ILE A 139 -22.25 7.77 -5.21
N ALA A 140 -23.45 8.35 -5.29
CA ALA A 140 -24.17 8.83 -4.13
C ALA A 140 -24.50 7.71 -3.14
N VAL A 141 -25.03 6.58 -3.62
CA VAL A 141 -25.35 5.41 -2.79
C VAL A 141 -24.08 4.81 -2.18
N ALA A 142 -22.99 4.64 -2.95
CA ALA A 142 -21.73 4.16 -2.40
C ALA A 142 -21.18 5.09 -1.31
N THR A 143 -21.20 6.41 -1.55
CA THR A 143 -20.73 7.40 -0.58
C THR A 143 -21.56 7.36 0.70
N TYR A 144 -22.89 7.21 0.59
CA TYR A 144 -23.78 7.04 1.73
C TYR A 144 -23.45 5.79 2.56
N LEU A 145 -23.25 4.64 1.90
CA LEU A 145 -22.91 3.39 2.59
C LEU A 145 -21.55 3.49 3.28
N ILE A 146 -20.57 4.18 2.69
CA ILE A 146 -19.28 4.45 3.32
C ILE A 146 -19.44 5.35 4.55
N ASP A 147 -20.20 6.46 4.46
CA ASP A 147 -20.43 7.38 5.59
C ASP A 147 -21.19 6.71 6.75
N LYS A 148 -22.24 5.94 6.46
CA LYS A 148 -23.14 5.39 7.49
C LYS A 148 -22.70 4.04 8.05
N LEU A 149 -22.10 3.19 7.23
CA LEU A 149 -21.74 1.82 7.63
C LEU A 149 -20.22 1.63 7.73
N ALA A 150 -19.42 2.69 7.50
CA ALA A 150 -17.96 2.64 7.53
C ALA A 150 -17.36 1.54 6.63
N LEU A 151 -18.00 1.27 5.48
CA LEU A 151 -17.51 0.31 4.51
C LEU A 151 -16.18 0.78 3.93
N ARG A 152 -15.23 -0.15 3.73
CA ARG A 152 -13.99 0.18 3.04
C ARG A 152 -14.24 0.21 1.54
N ALA A 153 -13.56 1.12 0.85
CA ALA A 153 -13.50 1.09 -0.61
C ALA A 153 -12.88 -0.24 -1.06
N GLY A 154 -13.64 -1.02 -1.84
CA GLY A 154 -13.16 -2.26 -2.44
C GLY A 154 -12.35 -1.96 -3.69
N ASN A 155 -11.13 -2.47 -3.77
CA ASN A 155 -10.38 -2.50 -5.03
C ASN A 155 -10.69 -3.79 -5.77
N GLU A 156 -10.69 -3.77 -7.10
CA GLU A 156 -10.91 -4.98 -7.90
C GLU A 156 -9.90 -6.06 -7.52
N LYS A 157 -10.40 -7.12 -6.86
CA LYS A 157 -9.64 -8.34 -6.61
C LYS A 157 -10.49 -9.51 -7.10
N VAL A 158 -9.85 -10.39 -7.87
CA VAL A 158 -10.44 -11.52 -8.59
C VAL A 158 -11.22 -12.49 -7.68
N GLN A 159 -10.98 -12.49 -6.37
CA GLN A 159 -11.63 -13.46 -5.48
C GLN A 159 -11.61 -13.04 -4.00
N CYS A 160 -12.33 -11.98 -3.66
CA CYS A 160 -12.78 -11.77 -2.29
C CYS A 160 -14.26 -11.38 -2.33
N LEU A 161 -15.13 -12.38 -2.28
CA LEU A 161 -16.52 -12.18 -1.87
C LEU A 161 -16.49 -11.62 -0.43
N GLY A 162 -16.66 -10.31 -0.32
CA GLY A 162 -16.62 -9.62 0.97
C GLY A 162 -16.16 -8.17 0.88
N MET A 163 -16.77 -7.37 0.01
CA MET A 163 -17.19 -6.00 0.36
C MET A 163 -18.04 -5.40 -0.76
N LEU A 164 -19.29 -5.13 -0.39
CA LEU A 164 -20.38 -4.62 -1.18
C LEU A 164 -20.17 -3.13 -1.53
N VAL A 165 -19.15 -2.80 -2.31
CA VAL A 165 -19.01 -1.49 -2.98
C VAL A 165 -18.56 -1.68 -4.45
N LEU A 166 -18.13 -2.89 -4.83
CA LEU A 166 -17.44 -3.15 -6.09
C LEU A 166 -18.32 -3.04 -7.35
N VAL A 167 -19.65 -3.14 -7.26
CA VAL A 167 -20.50 -3.07 -8.47
C VAL A 167 -20.79 -1.61 -8.88
N ILE A 168 -20.50 -0.64 -7.99
CA ILE A 168 -20.88 0.76 -8.21
C ILE A 168 -19.73 1.57 -8.84
N PHE A 169 -18.46 1.29 -8.51
CA PHE A 169 -17.33 2.07 -9.04
C PHE A 169 -16.82 1.59 -10.41
N THR A 170 -16.98 0.31 -10.74
CA THR A 170 -16.45 -0.27 -11.99
C THR A 170 -17.26 0.10 -13.24
N SER A 171 -18.50 0.60 -13.07
CA SER A 171 -19.30 1.18 -14.18
C SER A 171 -19.02 2.67 -14.45
N ILE A 172 -18.09 3.31 -13.71
CA ILE A 172 -17.88 4.77 -13.79
C ILE A 172 -16.45 5.15 -14.21
N ALA A 173 -15.52 4.19 -14.26
CA ALA A 173 -14.22 4.44 -14.88
C ALA A 173 -14.33 4.22 -16.40
N PRO A 174 -14.19 5.26 -17.25
CA PRO A 174 -13.94 5.02 -18.67
C PRO A 174 -12.60 4.29 -18.78
N GLN A 175 -12.63 3.15 -19.46
CA GLN A 175 -11.45 2.50 -20.02
C GLN A 175 -10.68 3.55 -20.82
N LYS A 176 -9.58 4.08 -20.26
CA LYS A 176 -8.55 4.72 -21.10
C LYS A 176 -7.76 3.58 -21.74
N CYS A 177 -8.23 3.15 -22.91
CA CYS A 177 -7.40 2.50 -23.91
C CYS A 177 -6.25 3.44 -24.32
N GLY A 178 -5.05 2.90 -24.39
CA GLY A 178 -4.01 3.24 -25.38
C GLY A 178 -3.28 4.57 -25.25
N SER A 179 -2.02 4.53 -24.85
CA SER A 179 -0.87 4.53 -25.79
C SER A 179 0.32 3.86 -25.11
#